data_AF-A0A496RQG9-F1
#
_entry.id   AF-A0A496RQG9-F1
#
_cell.length_a   1.000
_cell.length_b   1.000
_cell.length_c   1.000
_cell.angle_alpha   90.00
_cell.angle_beta   90.00
_cell.angle_gamma   90.00
#
_symmetry.space_group_name_H-M   'P 1'
#
loop_
_entity.id
_entity.type
_entity.pdbx_description
1 polymer ?
#
loop_
_entity_poly.entity_id
_entity_poly.type
_entity_poly.pdbx_seq_one_letter_code
_entity_poly.pdbx_strand_id
1 'polypeptide(L)'
;MPYLGDLNYYKNLAATHNGTVKQNGVTLVNNVLNDNVILIGTDAHPIEISGPVVVTGDVLIKGKISGQGTIYSGRNTHIIGNVEYVHAASWPKPDIDSQTTDTQNAAKDFLGLAAKGNVVLGDYTDICTWGCCKNYLKPSFTSAYKVDVADSDIGYVKYYSGGDPYFDGDYTAYDGGHKIDGSCRRYYESSYNDSDFGPIADSIISRVDAVTYTNHAFAGRVGSFILNGSIISRDEAIIYNNYIKMNYDVRAITMGEQFYLPRALSLPHIQYLKRD
;
A
#
# COMPACT_ATOMS: atom_id res chain seq x y z
N MET A 1 6.33 14.68 -2.77
CA MET A 1 6.29 13.23 -2.45
C MET A 1 6.28 12.47 -3.75
N PRO A 2 6.91 11.26 -3.79
CA PRO A 2 6.54 10.10 -4.60
C PRO A 2 5.32 10.26 -5.51
N TYR A 3 5.30 9.86 -6.79
CA TYR A 3 4.00 9.75 -7.47
C TYR A 3 3.95 8.52 -8.36
N LEU A 4 2.96 7.67 -8.09
CA LEU A 4 2.62 6.49 -8.87
C LEU A 4 1.52 6.88 -9.86
N GLY A 5 1.92 7.38 -11.03
CA GLY A 5 1.01 7.86 -12.06
C GLY A 5 0.47 6.77 -12.96
N ASP A 6 0.69 6.89 -14.27
CA ASP A 6 0.42 5.81 -15.22
C ASP A 6 1.24 4.56 -14.86
N LEU A 7 0.57 3.39 -14.84
CA LEU A 7 1.18 2.12 -14.50
C LEU A 7 1.98 1.49 -15.65
N ASN A 8 1.96 2.06 -16.86
CA ASN A 8 2.63 1.48 -18.03
C ASN A 8 4.13 1.22 -17.80
N TYR A 9 4.83 2.13 -17.09
CA TYR A 9 6.22 1.89 -16.70
C TYR A 9 6.37 0.61 -15.87
N TYR A 10 5.53 0.42 -14.85
CA TYR A 10 5.57 -0.74 -13.96
C TYR A 10 5.08 -2.02 -14.62
N LYS A 11 4.15 -1.94 -15.58
CA LYS A 11 3.73 -3.08 -16.40
C LYS A 11 4.89 -3.61 -17.25
N ASN A 12 5.63 -2.70 -17.89
CA ASN A 12 6.83 -3.05 -18.67
C ASN A 12 7.94 -3.59 -17.76
N LEU A 13 8.11 -3.01 -16.58
CA LEU A 13 9.06 -3.49 -15.57
C LEU A 13 8.72 -4.91 -15.10
N ALA A 14 7.45 -5.17 -14.77
CA ALA A 14 6.96 -6.50 -14.40
C ALA A 14 7.24 -7.53 -15.49
N ALA A 15 6.93 -7.21 -16.75
CA ALA A 15 7.21 -8.07 -17.89
C ALA A 15 8.72 -8.32 -18.09
N THR A 16 9.56 -7.30 -17.91
CA THR A 16 11.01 -7.40 -18.09
C THR A 16 11.66 -8.32 -17.04
N HIS A 17 11.13 -8.29 -15.82
CA HIS A 17 11.62 -9.10 -14.71
C HIS A 17 10.88 -10.44 -14.55
N ASN A 18 9.94 -10.77 -15.47
CA ASN A 18 9.07 -11.95 -15.38
C ASN A 18 8.39 -12.06 -14.00
N GLY A 19 7.88 -10.94 -13.50
CA GLY A 19 7.36 -10.85 -12.15
C GLY A 19 6.15 -11.74 -11.94
N THR A 20 6.11 -12.45 -10.81
CA THR A 20 5.00 -13.35 -10.47
C THR A 20 4.60 -13.25 -9.00
N VAL A 21 3.31 -13.50 -8.77
CA VAL A 21 2.79 -13.89 -7.45
C VAL A 21 2.20 -15.28 -7.59
N LYS A 22 2.69 -16.20 -6.76
CA LYS A 22 2.27 -17.59 -6.73
C LYS A 22 1.82 -17.99 -5.34
N GLN A 23 0.98 -19.02 -5.28
CA GLN A 23 0.64 -19.68 -4.05
C GLN A 23 0.32 -21.15 -4.34
N ASN A 24 0.92 -22.06 -3.57
CA ASN A 24 0.72 -23.50 -3.75
C ASN A 24 0.96 -23.98 -5.19
N GLY A 25 2.02 -23.45 -5.84
CA GLY A 25 2.37 -23.75 -7.23
C GLY A 25 1.48 -23.12 -8.31
N VAL A 26 0.41 -22.42 -7.93
CA VAL A 26 -0.49 -21.71 -8.86
C VAL A 26 -0.03 -20.27 -9.03
N THR A 27 0.14 -19.81 -10.27
CA THR A 27 0.40 -18.40 -10.57
C THR A 27 -0.90 -17.60 -10.52
N LEU A 28 -1.00 -16.71 -9.53
CA LEU A 28 -2.15 -15.81 -9.33
C LEU A 28 -1.99 -14.50 -10.11
N VAL A 29 -0.76 -14.01 -10.23
CA VAL A 29 -0.41 -12.82 -11.03
C VAL A 29 0.80 -13.15 -11.89
N ASN A 30 0.68 -12.92 -13.20
CA ASN A 30 1.76 -13.10 -14.17
C ASN A 30 2.06 -11.77 -14.85
N ASN A 31 3.07 -11.05 -14.35
CA ASN A 31 3.44 -9.67 -14.67
C ASN A 31 2.33 -8.64 -14.38
N VAL A 32 1.18 -8.78 -15.02
CA VAL A 32 0.05 -7.86 -14.93
C VAL A 32 -1.25 -8.65 -14.77
N LEU A 33 -2.04 -8.29 -13.76
CA LEU A 33 -3.42 -8.73 -13.60
C LEU A 33 -4.34 -7.51 -13.81
N ASN A 34 -5.22 -7.60 -14.81
CA ASN A 34 -6.21 -6.55 -15.11
C ASN A 34 -7.50 -6.75 -14.31
N ASP A 35 -7.38 -6.91 -12.99
CA ASP A 35 -8.48 -7.18 -12.06
C ASP A 35 -8.06 -6.78 -10.64
N ASN A 36 -8.90 -7.09 -9.65
CA ASN A 36 -8.57 -7.13 -8.23
C ASN A 36 -7.99 -8.50 -7.86
N VAL A 37 -7.30 -8.60 -6.71
CA VAL A 37 -6.80 -9.88 -6.20
C VAL A 37 -6.90 -9.98 -4.69
N ILE A 38 -7.17 -11.18 -4.19
CA ILE A 38 -7.12 -11.54 -2.77
C ILE A 38 -5.96 -12.52 -2.58
N LEU A 39 -5.03 -12.17 -1.70
CA LEU A 39 -3.84 -12.94 -1.37
C LEU A 39 -3.87 -13.26 0.12
N ILE A 40 -4.07 -14.54 0.47
CA ILE A 40 -4.13 -15.00 1.86
C ILE A 40 -3.10 -16.11 2.05
N GLY A 41 -1.93 -15.75 2.54
CA GLY A 41 -0.84 -16.68 2.82
C GLY A 41 -1.03 -17.46 4.12
N THR A 42 -0.59 -18.71 4.14
CA THR A 42 -0.52 -19.54 5.35
C THR A 42 0.90 -20.08 5.52
N ASP A 43 1.21 -20.69 6.67
CA ASP A 43 2.52 -21.32 6.87
C ASP A 43 2.81 -22.42 5.83
N ALA A 44 1.79 -23.22 5.47
CA ALA A 44 1.93 -24.29 4.47
C ALA A 44 1.95 -23.77 3.03
N HIS A 45 1.25 -22.66 2.79
CA HIS A 45 1.09 -22.06 1.47
C HIS A 45 1.30 -20.55 1.57
N PRO A 46 2.55 -20.08 1.72
CA PRO A 46 2.84 -18.65 1.75
C PRO A 46 2.54 -18.03 0.38
N ILE A 47 2.36 -16.71 0.37
CA ILE A 47 2.33 -15.92 -0.87
C ILE A 47 3.78 -15.81 -1.35
N GLU A 48 4.09 -16.44 -2.46
CA GLU A 48 5.41 -16.45 -3.08
C GLU A 48 5.50 -15.31 -4.10
N ILE A 49 6.40 -14.36 -3.86
CA ILE A 49 6.58 -13.18 -4.70
C ILE A 49 7.96 -13.23 -5.34
N SER A 50 8.00 -13.00 -6.65
CA SER A 50 9.24 -12.89 -7.40
C SER A 50 9.15 -11.70 -8.34
N GLY A 51 9.95 -10.66 -8.07
CA GLY A 51 10.01 -9.46 -8.88
C GLY A 51 8.77 -8.55 -8.77
N PRO A 52 8.69 -7.51 -9.61
CA PRO A 52 7.58 -6.57 -9.63
C PRO A 52 6.35 -7.14 -10.36
N VAL A 53 5.16 -6.94 -9.81
CA VAL A 53 3.88 -7.23 -10.49
C VAL A 53 2.93 -6.06 -10.42
N VAL A 54 2.00 -5.96 -11.38
CA VAL A 54 0.96 -4.94 -11.40
C VAL A 54 -0.41 -5.59 -11.28
N VAL A 55 -1.24 -5.06 -10.39
CA VAL A 55 -2.67 -5.37 -10.28
C VAL A 55 -3.42 -4.08 -10.55
N THR A 56 -4.22 -4.01 -11.61
CA THR A 56 -4.87 -2.74 -12.00
C THR A 56 -5.98 -2.31 -11.06
N GLY A 57 -6.56 -3.25 -10.30
CA GLY A 57 -7.57 -2.99 -9.28
C GLY A 57 -7.00 -2.90 -7.87
N ASP A 58 -7.78 -3.39 -6.91
CA ASP A 58 -7.43 -3.50 -5.50
C ASP A 58 -6.64 -4.79 -5.21
N VAL A 59 -5.73 -4.69 -4.26
CA VAL A 59 -5.01 -5.84 -3.69
C VAL A 59 -5.42 -6.01 -2.23
N LEU A 60 -6.01 -7.15 -1.89
CA LEU A 60 -6.26 -7.55 -0.52
C LEU A 60 -5.18 -8.55 -0.12
N ILE A 61 -4.47 -8.29 0.98
CA ILE A 61 -3.33 -9.12 1.38
C ILE A 61 -3.29 -9.37 2.90
N LYS A 62 -3.07 -10.63 3.28
CA LYS A 62 -2.64 -11.03 4.64
C LYS A 62 -1.87 -12.35 4.62
N GLY A 63 -1.22 -12.65 5.73
CA GLY A 63 -0.58 -13.92 6.01
C GLY A 63 0.92 -13.95 5.73
N LYS A 64 1.43 -15.15 5.46
CA LYS A 64 2.85 -15.41 5.24
C LYS A 64 3.30 -15.04 3.84
N ILE A 65 4.44 -14.35 3.75
CA ILE A 65 5.08 -13.91 2.52
C ILE A 65 6.44 -14.59 2.38
N SER A 66 6.74 -15.10 1.19
CA SER A 66 8.08 -15.58 0.84
C SER A 66 8.55 -15.01 -0.49
N GLY A 67 9.87 -14.87 -0.64
CA GLY A 67 10.49 -14.30 -1.83
C GLY A 67 10.63 -12.79 -1.75
N GLN A 68 10.91 -12.18 -2.89
CA GLN A 68 11.25 -10.76 -2.98
C GLN A 68 10.54 -10.13 -4.17
N GLY A 69 9.83 -9.02 -3.92
CA GLY A 69 9.22 -8.27 -5.00
C GLY A 69 8.37 -7.11 -4.54
N THR A 70 7.63 -6.52 -5.48
CA THR A 70 6.73 -5.41 -5.22
C THR A 70 5.43 -5.57 -5.98
N ILE A 71 4.32 -5.30 -5.30
CA ILE A 71 2.99 -5.28 -5.89
C ILE A 71 2.57 -3.82 -6.08
N TYR A 72 2.32 -3.44 -7.33
CA TYR A 72 1.74 -2.15 -7.69
C TYR A 72 0.23 -2.28 -7.88
N SER A 73 -0.54 -1.62 -7.04
CA SER A 73 -2.00 -1.61 -7.09
C SER A 73 -2.49 -0.36 -7.81
N GLY A 74 -3.39 -0.54 -8.79
CA GLY A 74 -3.99 0.57 -9.54
C GLY A 74 -5.09 1.29 -8.80
N ARG A 75 -5.67 0.68 -7.76
CA ARG A 75 -6.45 1.36 -6.72
C ARG A 75 -5.80 1.17 -5.36
N ASN A 76 -6.47 0.52 -4.42
CA ASN A 76 -6.08 0.45 -3.03
C ASN A 76 -5.29 -0.84 -2.76
N THR A 77 -4.40 -0.80 -1.78
CA THR A 77 -3.90 -2.00 -1.12
C THR A 77 -4.54 -2.11 0.25
N HIS A 78 -5.33 -3.14 0.45
CA HIS A 78 -5.92 -3.48 1.73
C HIS A 78 -5.06 -4.54 2.43
N ILE A 79 -4.39 -4.15 3.50
CA ILE A 79 -3.74 -5.10 4.40
C ILE A 79 -4.81 -5.55 5.38
N ILE A 80 -5.38 -6.72 5.13
CA ILE A 80 -6.58 -7.23 5.81
C ILE A 80 -6.25 -8.14 7.01
N GLY A 81 -5.00 -8.16 7.44
CA GLY A 81 -4.52 -8.98 8.55
C GLY A 81 -3.02 -8.82 8.74
N ASN A 82 -2.44 -9.62 9.63
CA ASN A 82 -0.98 -9.62 9.78
C ASN A 82 -0.30 -10.02 8.46
N VAL A 83 0.76 -9.31 8.09
CA VAL A 83 1.63 -9.65 6.96
C VAL A 83 3.01 -9.94 7.54
N GLU A 84 3.52 -11.15 7.31
CA GLU A 84 4.74 -11.63 7.95
C GLU A 84 5.66 -12.35 6.97
N TYR A 85 6.94 -12.01 6.99
CA TYR A 85 7.95 -12.75 6.24
C TYR A 85 8.16 -14.16 6.82
N VAL A 86 8.28 -15.15 5.94
CA VAL A 86 8.70 -16.52 6.32
C VAL A 86 10.17 -16.50 6.75
N HIS A 87 11.01 -15.86 5.97
CA HIS A 87 12.44 -15.65 6.18
C HIS A 87 12.70 -14.17 6.43
N ALA A 88 12.33 -13.68 7.61
CA ALA A 88 12.51 -12.29 7.98
C ALA A 88 14.00 -11.87 8.02
N ALA A 89 14.26 -10.65 7.57
CA ALA A 89 15.52 -9.97 7.81
C ALA A 89 15.66 -9.57 9.28
N SER A 90 16.89 -9.52 9.79
CA SER A 90 17.20 -9.10 11.15
C SER A 90 18.04 -7.84 11.16
N TRP A 91 17.63 -6.86 11.97
CA TRP A 91 18.29 -5.57 12.09
C TRP A 91 18.70 -5.35 13.55
N PRO A 92 19.98 -5.49 13.92
CA PRO A 92 20.44 -5.10 15.25
C PRO A 92 20.17 -3.62 15.50
N LYS A 93 19.87 -3.24 16.75
CA LYS A 93 19.55 -1.85 17.12
C LYS A 93 20.31 -1.44 18.38
N PRO A 94 21.22 -0.45 18.31
CA PRO A 94 21.65 0.29 17.11
C PRO A 94 22.42 -0.60 16.13
N ASP A 95 22.28 -0.34 14.82
CA ASP A 95 23.11 -0.97 13.79
C ASP A 95 24.32 -0.08 13.51
N ILE A 96 25.51 -0.57 13.84
CA ILE A 96 26.78 0.14 13.63
C ILE A 96 27.48 -0.24 12.32
N ASP A 97 26.96 -1.25 11.60
CA ASP A 97 27.49 -1.72 10.33
C ASP A 97 26.34 -2.16 9.40
N SER A 98 25.54 -1.18 8.99
CA SER A 98 24.35 -1.42 8.17
C SER A 98 24.65 -2.05 6.80
N GLN A 99 25.87 -1.89 6.28
CA GLN A 99 26.26 -2.47 4.99
C GLN A 99 26.50 -3.99 5.08
N THR A 100 27.15 -4.44 6.16
CA THR A 100 27.27 -5.88 6.43
C THR A 100 25.90 -6.50 6.73
N THR A 101 25.06 -5.82 7.51
CA THR A 101 23.70 -6.29 7.82
C THR A 101 22.83 -6.40 6.56
N ASP A 102 22.93 -5.43 5.64
CA ASP A 102 22.27 -5.47 4.33
C ASP A 102 22.70 -6.72 3.53
N THR A 103 24.01 -6.95 3.41
CA THR A 103 24.58 -8.11 2.71
C THR A 103 24.09 -9.43 3.30
N GLN A 104 24.00 -9.55 4.62
CA GLN A 104 23.50 -10.75 5.31
C GLN A 104 22.00 -10.99 5.06
N ASN A 105 21.23 -9.92 4.83
CA ASN A 105 19.80 -9.96 4.61
C ASN A 105 19.40 -9.95 3.12
N ALA A 106 20.35 -9.92 2.19
CA ALA A 106 20.11 -9.82 0.75
C ALA A 106 19.21 -10.94 0.19
N ALA A 107 19.27 -12.15 0.76
CA ALA A 107 18.45 -13.29 0.35
C ALA A 107 17.14 -13.43 1.15
N LYS A 108 16.91 -12.58 2.16
CA LYS A 108 15.72 -12.63 3.02
C LYS A 108 14.49 -12.10 2.29
N ASP A 109 13.31 -12.47 2.78
CA ASP A 109 12.08 -12.06 2.13
C ASP A 109 11.92 -10.53 2.16
N PHE A 110 11.29 -10.00 1.12
CA PHE A 110 11.03 -8.57 0.96
C PHE A 110 9.74 -8.32 0.19
N LEU A 111 8.88 -7.47 0.75
CA LEU A 111 7.63 -7.05 0.15
C LEU A 111 7.58 -5.52 0.03
N GLY A 112 7.48 -5.05 -1.20
CA GLY A 112 6.99 -3.70 -1.51
C GLY A 112 5.49 -3.72 -1.80
N LEU A 113 4.76 -2.75 -1.26
CA LEU A 113 3.36 -2.48 -1.58
C LEU A 113 3.25 -1.03 -2.04
N ALA A 114 2.88 -0.80 -3.29
CA ALA A 114 2.76 0.54 -3.86
C ALA A 114 1.36 0.73 -4.44
N ALA A 115 0.55 1.60 -3.83
CA ALA A 115 -0.83 1.86 -4.25
C ALA A 115 -0.95 3.22 -4.95
N LYS A 116 -1.68 3.27 -6.08
CA LYS A 116 -2.14 4.53 -6.65
C LYS A 116 -3.16 5.18 -5.75
N GLY A 117 -4.10 4.38 -5.23
CA GLY A 117 -5.07 4.73 -4.21
C GLY A 117 -4.43 4.77 -2.83
N ASN A 118 -5.15 4.26 -1.84
CA ASN A 118 -4.77 4.22 -0.42
C ASN A 118 -4.10 2.90 -0.03
N VAL A 119 -3.39 2.90 1.09
CA VAL A 119 -3.11 1.69 1.86
C VAL A 119 -4.02 1.66 3.08
N VAL A 120 -4.84 0.62 3.19
CA VAL A 120 -5.87 0.50 4.23
C VAL A 120 -5.59 -0.70 5.12
N LEU A 121 -5.44 -0.46 6.42
CA LEU A 121 -5.18 -1.49 7.42
C LEU A 121 -6.47 -1.93 8.12
N GLY A 122 -6.69 -3.23 8.19
CA GLY A 122 -7.73 -3.88 8.98
C GLY A 122 -9.11 -3.85 8.33
N ASP A 123 -10.11 -4.25 9.12
CA ASP A 123 -11.49 -4.34 8.66
C ASP A 123 -12.20 -2.98 8.63
N TYR A 124 -12.25 -2.32 7.46
CA TYR A 124 -12.96 -1.04 7.32
C TYR A 124 -14.48 -1.16 7.45
N THR A 125 -15.04 -2.38 7.34
CA THR A 125 -16.48 -2.64 7.45
C THR A 125 -16.94 -2.68 8.92
N ASP A 126 -16.01 -2.93 9.84
CA ASP A 126 -16.27 -2.89 11.28
C ASP A 126 -16.35 -1.43 11.79
N ILE A 127 -17.58 -0.97 12.01
CA ILE A 127 -17.84 0.39 12.53
C ILE A 127 -17.36 0.59 13.98
N CYS A 128 -17.30 -0.48 14.79
CA CYS A 128 -16.92 -0.41 16.19
C CYS A 128 -15.40 -0.29 16.33
N THR A 129 -14.67 -1.07 15.53
CA THR A 129 -13.21 -1.08 15.58
C THR A 129 -12.65 0.00 14.67
N TRP A 130 -12.97 -0.01 13.38
CA TRP A 130 -12.34 0.85 12.40
C TRP A 130 -13.06 2.19 12.17
N GLY A 131 -14.33 2.28 12.53
CA GLY A 131 -15.15 3.47 12.29
C GLY A 131 -14.54 4.80 12.79
N CYS A 132 -13.72 4.76 13.85
CA CYS A 132 -13.01 5.93 14.35
C CYS A 132 -12.02 6.54 13.34
N CYS A 133 -11.44 5.73 12.44
CA CYS A 133 -10.51 6.19 11.39
C CYS A 133 -11.16 7.21 10.46
N LYS A 134 -12.47 7.10 10.20
CA LYS A 134 -13.21 7.98 9.27
C LYS A 134 -13.14 9.46 9.64
N ASN A 135 -13.01 9.77 10.93
CA ASN A 135 -12.89 11.16 11.37
C ASN A 135 -11.54 11.77 11.00
N TYR A 136 -10.48 10.97 10.96
CA TYR A 136 -9.12 11.40 10.62
C TYR A 136 -8.83 11.33 9.12
N LEU A 137 -9.75 10.76 8.34
CA LEU A 137 -9.69 10.62 6.89
C LEU A 137 -10.44 11.73 6.13
N LYS A 138 -10.72 12.86 6.79
CA LYS A 138 -11.40 14.00 6.19
C LYS A 138 -11.00 15.32 6.86
N PRO A 139 -11.28 16.47 6.23
CA PRO A 139 -11.02 17.75 6.85
C PRO A 139 -11.71 17.87 8.23
N SER A 140 -11.07 18.49 9.21
CA SER A 140 -9.82 19.27 9.14
C SER A 140 -8.52 18.48 9.36
N PHE A 141 -8.57 17.15 9.44
CA PHE A 141 -7.35 16.35 9.67
C PHE A 141 -6.54 16.16 8.40
N THR A 142 -7.20 16.13 7.26
CA THR A 142 -6.60 16.12 5.93
C THR A 142 -6.79 17.49 5.27
N SER A 143 -6.01 17.75 4.22
CA SER A 143 -6.07 19.00 3.46
C SER A 143 -6.23 18.73 1.98
N ALA A 144 -6.84 19.69 1.27
CA ALA A 144 -6.88 19.63 -0.18
C ALA A 144 -5.47 19.74 -0.78
N TYR A 145 -5.22 19.05 -1.88
CA TYR A 145 -3.94 19.10 -2.58
C TYR A 145 -4.08 18.82 -4.08
N LYS A 146 -3.10 19.29 -4.84
CA LYS A 146 -2.97 18.99 -6.27
C LYS A 146 -2.72 17.49 -6.47
N VAL A 147 -3.53 16.88 -7.34
CA VAL A 147 -3.35 15.51 -7.83
C VAL A 147 -2.87 15.55 -9.27
N ASP A 148 -2.50 14.41 -9.80
CA ASP A 148 -2.18 14.28 -11.22
C ASP A 148 -3.44 13.85 -12.00
N VAL A 149 -3.50 14.21 -13.27
CA VAL A 149 -4.65 13.90 -14.12
C VAL A 149 -4.89 12.40 -14.27
N ALA A 150 -3.86 11.57 -14.14
CA ALA A 150 -3.95 10.11 -14.21
C ALA A 150 -4.62 9.47 -12.98
N ASP A 151 -4.95 10.24 -11.94
CA ASP A 151 -5.79 9.77 -10.82
C ASP A 151 -7.30 9.94 -11.10
N SER A 152 -7.67 10.49 -12.26
CA SER A 152 -9.08 10.60 -12.67
C SER A 152 -9.74 9.23 -12.81
N ASP A 153 -8.98 8.22 -13.25
CA ASP A 153 -9.42 6.81 -13.34
C ASP A 153 -9.87 6.22 -12.00
N ILE A 154 -9.43 6.80 -10.89
CA ILE A 154 -9.73 6.36 -9.52
C ILE A 154 -10.50 7.43 -8.72
N GLY A 155 -11.07 8.42 -9.41
CA GLY A 155 -12.04 9.37 -8.85
C GLY A 155 -11.45 10.61 -8.19
N TYR A 156 -10.14 10.68 -7.98
CA TYR A 156 -9.50 11.72 -7.16
C TYR A 156 -9.39 13.09 -7.81
N VAL A 157 -9.62 13.18 -9.12
CA VAL A 157 -9.52 14.44 -9.87
C VAL A 157 -10.82 15.22 -9.79
N LYS A 158 -10.78 16.33 -9.06
CA LYS A 158 -11.78 17.41 -9.11
C LYS A 158 -11.19 18.64 -9.78
N TYR A 159 -12.07 19.46 -10.37
CA TYR A 159 -11.69 20.74 -11.00
C TYR A 159 -12.49 21.88 -10.36
N TYR A 160 -11.80 22.95 -9.97
CA TYR A 160 -12.43 24.26 -9.96
C TYR A 160 -12.41 24.79 -11.40
N SER A 161 -13.43 25.54 -11.82
CA SER A 161 -13.56 26.01 -13.21
C SER A 161 -12.25 26.64 -13.72
N GLY A 162 -11.55 25.94 -14.63
CA GLY A 162 -10.29 26.39 -15.26
C GLY A 162 -9.00 26.16 -14.46
N GLY A 163 -9.02 25.39 -13.37
CA GLY A 163 -7.87 25.16 -12.48
C GLY A 163 -7.14 23.82 -12.64
N ASP A 164 -6.02 23.70 -11.94
CA ASP A 164 -5.28 22.45 -11.75
C ASP A 164 -6.16 21.36 -11.11
N PRO A 165 -5.98 20.07 -11.48
CA PRO A 165 -6.70 18.96 -10.85
C PRO A 165 -6.33 18.86 -9.36
N TYR A 166 -7.34 18.72 -8.49
CA TYR A 166 -7.13 18.64 -7.05
C TYR A 166 -8.02 17.56 -6.41
N PHE A 167 -7.57 17.07 -5.26
CA PHE A 167 -8.39 16.31 -4.31
C PHE A 167 -8.70 17.21 -3.11
N ASP A 168 -9.93 17.16 -2.60
CA ASP A 168 -10.41 18.05 -1.52
C ASP A 168 -10.01 17.59 -0.11
N GLY A 169 -9.38 16.43 -0.01
CA GLY A 169 -8.94 15.85 1.26
C GLY A 169 -9.96 14.90 1.89
N ASP A 170 -11.17 14.75 1.36
CA ASP A 170 -12.20 13.89 1.97
C ASP A 170 -12.15 12.47 1.41
N TYR A 171 -11.39 11.59 2.06
CA TYR A 171 -11.30 10.18 1.69
C TYR A 171 -12.59 9.40 2.00
N THR A 172 -13.53 9.99 2.74
CA THR A 172 -14.84 9.37 3.07
C THR A 172 -15.92 9.66 2.03
N ALA A 173 -15.62 10.52 1.06
CA ALA A 173 -16.48 10.75 -0.10
C ALA A 173 -16.48 9.54 -1.05
N TYR A 174 -17.55 9.43 -1.85
CA TYR A 174 -17.62 8.43 -2.92
C TYR A 174 -16.59 8.73 -4.00
N ASP A 175 -15.92 7.69 -4.51
CA ASP A 175 -14.88 7.81 -5.54
C ASP A 175 -15.44 7.76 -6.97
N GLY A 176 -16.77 7.68 -7.12
CA GLY A 176 -17.45 7.54 -8.42
C GLY A 176 -17.41 6.12 -8.99
N GLY A 177 -16.70 5.19 -8.36
CA GLY A 177 -16.70 3.78 -8.67
C GLY A 177 -17.75 2.99 -7.86
N HIS A 178 -17.81 1.69 -8.15
CA HIS A 178 -18.79 0.79 -7.56
C HIS A 178 -18.11 -0.47 -7.01
N LYS A 179 -18.76 -1.11 -6.04
CA LYS A 179 -18.45 -2.48 -5.62
C LYS A 179 -18.99 -3.48 -6.65
N ILE A 180 -18.65 -4.76 -6.49
CA ILE A 180 -19.14 -5.85 -7.35
C ILE A 180 -20.68 -5.90 -7.39
N ASP A 181 -21.35 -5.64 -6.27
CA ASP A 181 -22.82 -5.58 -6.16
C ASP A 181 -23.45 -4.32 -6.77
N GLY A 182 -22.65 -3.41 -7.32
CA GLY A 182 -23.10 -2.17 -7.94
C GLY A 182 -23.37 -1.03 -6.95
N SER A 183 -23.13 -1.20 -5.65
CA SER A 183 -23.22 -0.10 -4.69
C SER A 183 -22.06 0.88 -4.84
N CYS A 184 -22.30 2.17 -4.60
CA CYS A 184 -21.25 3.19 -4.62
C CYS A 184 -20.21 2.93 -3.53
N ARG A 185 -18.94 3.11 -3.86
CA ARG A 185 -17.83 2.95 -2.90
C ARG A 185 -17.12 4.26 -2.61
N ARG A 186 -16.49 4.34 -1.44
CA ARG A 186 -15.63 5.46 -1.03
C ARG A 186 -14.18 5.22 -1.43
N TYR A 187 -13.37 6.28 -1.39
CA TYR A 187 -11.95 6.19 -1.76
C TYR A 187 -11.19 5.10 -0.98
N TYR A 188 -11.42 4.98 0.33
CA TYR A 188 -10.75 3.96 1.15
C TYR A 188 -11.37 2.56 1.00
N GLU A 189 -12.51 2.40 0.32
CA GLU A 189 -13.24 1.13 0.26
C GLU A 189 -12.78 0.26 -0.90
N SER A 190 -12.83 -1.06 -0.67
CA SER A 190 -12.54 -2.04 -1.71
C SER A 190 -13.65 -2.09 -2.76
N SER A 191 -13.27 -2.53 -3.97
CA SER A 191 -14.18 -2.96 -5.02
C SER A 191 -14.95 -4.23 -4.66
N TYR A 192 -14.44 -5.05 -3.72
CA TYR A 192 -15.18 -6.20 -3.20
C TYR A 192 -16.39 -5.75 -2.36
N ASN A 193 -17.42 -6.60 -2.29
CA ASN A 193 -18.57 -6.35 -1.43
C ASN A 193 -18.14 -6.41 0.04
N ASP A 194 -18.81 -5.65 0.90
CA ASP A 194 -18.50 -5.66 2.32
C ASP A 194 -18.80 -7.03 2.95
N SER A 195 -19.76 -7.79 2.40
CA SER A 195 -20.05 -9.18 2.79
C SER A 195 -18.92 -10.16 2.46
N ASP A 196 -18.06 -9.81 1.49
CA ASP A 196 -16.93 -10.65 1.08
C ASP A 196 -15.64 -10.18 1.78
N PHE A 197 -15.51 -8.87 2.04
CA PHE A 197 -14.36 -8.24 2.69
C PHE A 197 -14.31 -8.52 4.20
N GLY A 198 -15.41 -8.24 4.92
CA GLY A 198 -15.45 -8.32 6.38
C GLY A 198 -15.06 -9.70 6.94
N PRO A 199 -15.61 -10.82 6.42
CA PRO A 199 -15.30 -12.16 6.92
C PRO A 199 -13.83 -12.59 6.78
N ILE A 200 -13.08 -11.97 5.86
CA ILE A 200 -11.66 -12.28 5.65
C ILE A 200 -10.73 -11.23 6.26
N ALA A 201 -11.25 -10.12 6.76
CA ALA A 201 -10.46 -9.07 7.38
C ALA A 201 -10.34 -9.26 8.90
N ASP A 202 -9.15 -9.03 9.43
CA ASP A 202 -8.90 -9.07 10.86
C ASP A 202 -9.22 -7.69 11.46
N SER A 203 -9.97 -7.65 12.55
CA SER A 203 -10.35 -6.39 13.21
C SER A 203 -9.15 -5.64 13.80
N ILE A 204 -8.09 -6.34 14.18
CA ILE A 204 -6.88 -5.75 14.78
C ILE A 204 -5.64 -6.41 14.18
N ILE A 205 -4.80 -5.60 13.55
CA ILE A 205 -3.50 -6.00 13.01
C ILE A 205 -2.41 -5.68 14.04
N SER A 206 -1.50 -6.62 14.27
CA SER A 206 -0.36 -6.46 15.17
C SER A 206 0.98 -6.39 14.44
N ARG A 207 1.05 -6.84 13.17
CA ARG A 207 2.31 -6.88 12.44
C ARG A 207 2.15 -6.69 10.94
N VAL A 208 2.98 -5.83 10.36
CA VAL A 208 3.16 -5.69 8.91
C VAL A 208 4.65 -5.68 8.58
N ASP A 209 5.06 -6.69 7.83
CA ASP A 209 6.37 -6.82 7.23
C ASP A 209 6.27 -6.39 5.76
N ALA A 210 6.40 -5.09 5.51
CA ALA A 210 6.34 -4.52 4.17
C ALA A 210 6.90 -3.10 4.15
N VAL A 211 7.49 -2.74 3.01
CA VAL A 211 7.73 -1.35 2.64
C VAL A 211 6.52 -0.85 1.85
N THR A 212 5.85 0.18 2.35
CA THR A 212 4.57 0.64 1.83
C THR A 212 4.64 2.04 1.26
N TYR A 213 3.95 2.23 0.14
CA TYR A 213 3.86 3.47 -0.60
C TYR A 213 2.41 3.70 -1.05
N THR A 214 1.92 4.92 -0.93
CA THR A 214 0.64 5.36 -1.47
C THR A 214 0.71 6.82 -1.92
N ASN A 215 0.04 7.17 -3.02
CA ASN A 215 -0.11 8.58 -3.41
C ASN A 215 -0.95 9.39 -2.41
N HIS A 216 -1.77 8.69 -1.62
CA HIS A 216 -2.88 9.21 -0.84
C HIS A 216 -2.71 8.84 0.63
N ALA A 217 -3.71 8.18 1.24
CA ALA A 217 -3.73 7.90 2.67
C ALA A 217 -3.18 6.51 3.01
N PHE A 218 -2.39 6.44 4.07
CA PHE A 218 -2.13 5.22 4.80
C PHE A 218 -2.96 5.24 6.09
N ALA A 219 -3.94 4.37 6.23
CA ALA A 219 -4.93 4.50 7.31
C ALA A 219 -5.47 3.19 7.84
N GLY A 220 -5.76 3.16 9.14
CA GLY A 220 -6.54 2.10 9.75
C GLY A 220 -6.30 1.98 11.25
N ARG A 221 -6.98 1.00 11.86
CA ARG A 221 -6.83 0.71 13.29
C ARG A 221 -5.99 -0.54 13.51
N VAL A 222 -5.02 -0.43 14.40
CA VAL A 222 -4.06 -1.48 14.73
C VAL A 222 -3.98 -1.71 16.24
N GLY A 223 -3.44 -2.85 16.63
CA GLY A 223 -3.21 -3.21 18.02
C GLY A 223 -1.91 -2.62 18.55
N SER A 224 -1.23 -3.39 19.40
CA SER A 224 0.21 -3.22 19.61
C SER A 224 0.93 -3.61 18.33
N PHE A 225 1.39 -2.60 17.58
CA PHE A 225 1.70 -2.73 16.18
C PHE A 225 3.20 -2.70 15.92
N ILE A 226 3.68 -3.65 15.14
CA ILE A 226 5.06 -3.71 14.66
C ILE A 226 5.04 -3.56 13.14
N LEU A 227 5.68 -2.52 12.63
CA LEU A 227 5.95 -2.34 11.21
C LEU A 227 7.43 -2.63 10.96
N ASN A 228 7.74 -3.66 10.17
CA ASN A 228 9.08 -3.93 9.65
C ASN A 228 9.15 -3.45 8.19
N GLY A 229 9.66 -2.24 7.98
CA GLY A 229 9.69 -1.58 6.68
C GLY A 229 9.53 -0.07 6.81
N SER A 230 8.70 0.53 5.97
CA SER A 230 8.45 1.97 5.95
C SER A 230 7.06 2.32 5.44
N ILE A 231 6.61 3.53 5.78
CA ILE A 231 5.38 4.14 5.26
C ILE A 231 5.78 5.38 4.49
N ILE A 232 5.38 5.43 3.23
CA ILE A 232 5.44 6.63 2.40
C ILE A 232 4.02 6.94 1.96
N SER A 233 3.39 7.93 2.59
CA SER A 233 2.01 8.35 2.31
C SER A 233 1.86 9.86 2.45
N ARG A 234 0.91 10.42 1.70
CA ARG A 234 0.63 11.85 1.76
C ARG A 234 -0.08 12.23 3.04
N ASP A 235 -1.12 11.45 3.36
CA ASP A 235 -1.83 11.54 4.63
C ASP A 235 -1.65 10.22 5.40
N GLU A 236 -1.68 10.31 6.73
CA GLU A 236 -1.57 9.15 7.62
C GLU A 236 -2.65 9.24 8.70
N ALA A 237 -3.40 8.16 8.89
CA ALA A 237 -4.42 8.04 9.92
C ALA A 237 -4.36 6.65 10.59
N ILE A 238 -3.30 6.43 11.37
CA ILE A 238 -3.13 5.19 12.14
C ILE A 238 -3.63 5.39 13.57
N ILE A 239 -4.68 4.65 13.95
CA ILE A 239 -5.15 4.57 15.32
C ILE A 239 -4.62 3.28 15.92
N TYR A 240 -3.86 3.38 17.02
CA TYR A 240 -3.20 2.22 17.62
C TYR A 240 -3.57 2.04 19.08
N ASN A 241 -3.47 0.79 19.55
CA ASN A 241 -3.59 0.47 20.97
C ASN A 241 -2.19 0.21 21.55
N ASN A 242 -1.86 0.89 22.65
CA ASN A 242 -0.60 0.76 23.42
C ASN A 242 0.64 1.33 22.72
N TYR A 243 1.13 0.74 21.62
CA TYR A 243 2.32 1.25 20.94
C TYR A 243 2.34 0.96 19.43
N ILE A 244 3.12 1.76 18.71
CA ILE A 244 3.64 1.45 17.38
C ILE A 244 5.16 1.33 17.49
N LYS A 245 5.71 0.23 16.97
CA LYS A 245 7.16 0.02 16.81
C LYS A 245 7.48 -0.06 15.32
N MET A 246 8.17 0.95 14.82
CA MET A 246 8.66 0.96 13.44
C MET A 246 10.12 0.53 13.40
N ASN A 247 10.40 -0.47 12.57
CA ASN A 247 11.71 -1.04 12.33
C ASN A 247 12.04 -0.81 10.86
N TYR A 248 12.90 0.16 10.57
CA TYR A 248 13.32 0.46 9.21
C TYR A 248 14.03 -0.74 8.57
N ASP A 249 13.65 -1.07 7.33
CA ASP A 249 14.35 -2.07 6.51
C ASP A 249 15.47 -1.36 5.73
N VAL A 250 16.72 -1.60 6.13
CA VAL A 250 17.88 -0.91 5.54
C VAL A 250 18.19 -1.36 4.11
N ARG A 251 17.54 -2.43 3.59
CA ARG A 251 17.62 -2.75 2.15
C ARG A 251 16.99 -1.67 1.28
N ALA A 252 16.22 -0.76 1.87
CA ALA A 252 15.56 0.35 1.18
C ALA A 252 16.50 1.52 0.78
N ILE A 253 17.80 1.29 0.55
CA ILE A 253 18.84 2.34 0.51
C ILE A 253 19.27 2.83 -0.89
N THR A 254 19.22 2.05 -1.99
CA THR A 254 19.77 2.49 -3.30
C THR A 254 18.94 2.17 -4.57
N MET A 255 19.13 2.99 -5.64
CA MET A 255 18.60 2.75 -6.99
C MET A 255 19.48 1.68 -7.61
N GLY A 256 19.17 0.41 -7.35
CA GLY A 256 19.97 -0.72 -7.81
C GLY A 256 19.26 -2.03 -7.57
N GLU A 257 18.77 -2.61 -8.67
CA GLU A 257 18.27 -3.97 -8.94
C GLU A 257 17.25 -4.67 -8.03
N GLN A 258 16.94 -4.20 -6.82
CA GLN A 258 15.93 -4.84 -5.96
C GLN A 258 14.97 -3.87 -5.26
N PHE A 259 15.05 -2.58 -5.57
CA PHE A 259 14.18 -1.57 -4.99
C PHE A 259 13.15 -1.06 -6.01
N TYR A 260 11.91 -1.52 -5.87
CA TYR A 260 10.81 -1.24 -6.78
C TYR A 260 9.75 -0.33 -6.12
N LEU A 261 10.15 0.76 -5.49
CA LEU A 261 9.26 1.90 -5.23
C LEU A 261 9.58 3.04 -6.21
N PRO A 262 8.65 3.96 -6.51
CA PRO A 262 8.92 5.11 -7.39
C PRO A 262 10.14 5.91 -6.93
N ARG A 263 11.30 5.67 -7.55
CA ARG A 263 12.56 6.40 -7.35
C ARG A 263 12.84 7.49 -8.40
N ALA A 264 11.85 7.82 -9.22
CA ALA A 264 11.97 8.87 -10.23
C ALA A 264 11.14 10.11 -9.90
N LEU A 265 11.07 10.50 -8.62
CA LEU A 265 10.73 11.88 -8.35
C LEU A 265 11.97 12.71 -8.12
N SER A 266 11.98 13.87 -8.76
CA SER A 266 12.84 14.97 -8.38
C SER A 266 12.83 15.12 -6.86
N LEU A 267 14.00 15.47 -6.30
CA LEU A 267 14.10 15.90 -4.91
C LEU A 267 12.92 16.86 -4.63
N PRO A 268 12.16 16.68 -3.53
CA PRO A 268 11.07 17.57 -3.23
C PRO A 268 11.61 19.01 -3.19
N HIS A 269 11.20 19.82 -4.16
CA HIS A 269 11.45 21.24 -4.10
C HIS A 269 10.55 21.81 -3.00
N ILE A 270 11.16 22.45 -2.01
CA ILE A 270 10.42 23.25 -1.04
C ILE A 270 9.79 24.41 -1.82
N GLN A 271 8.49 24.29 -2.11
CA GLN A 271 7.69 25.44 -2.52
C GLN A 271 7.24 26.17 -1.25
N TYR A 272 7.85 27.32 -0.99
CA TYR A 272 7.28 28.28 -0.05
C TYR A 272 6.02 28.84 -0.69
N LEU A 273 4.85 28.46 -0.17
CA LEU A 273 3.62 29.17 -0.47
C LEU A 273 3.77 30.59 0.10
N LYS A 274 3.90 31.58 -0.78
CA LYS A 274 3.61 32.96 -0.38
C LYS A 274 2.13 33.00 -0.01
N ARG A 275 1.86 33.35 1.24
CA ARG A 275 0.57 33.91 1.62
C ARG A 275 0.50 35.28 0.99
N ASP A 276 -0.44 35.47 0.08
CA ASP A 276 -0.93 36.79 -0.27
C ASP A 276 -1.86 37.31 0.85
#